data_AF-A0A7S3BIR2-F1
#
_entry.id   AF-A0A7S3BIR2-F1
#
_cell.length_a   1.000
_cell.length_b   1.000
_cell.length_c   1.000
_cell.angle_alpha   90.00
_cell.angle_beta   90.00
_cell.angle_gamma   90.00
#
_symmetry.space_group_name_H-M   'P 1'
#
loop_
_entity.id
_entity.type
_entity.pdbx_description
1 polymer ?
#
loop_
_entity_poly.entity_id
_entity_poly.type
_entity_poly.pdbx_seq_one_letter_code
_entity_poly.pdbx_strand_id
1 'polypeptide(L)'
;MRCYYEVLCAEPSATPDELKKCYRKQALRHHPDKNGGSEEAEARFKEVQEAWEALSDPKERAWYDDHRESILRGEAPGQGGGEGGGEEASA
;
A
#
# COMPACT_ATOMS: atom_id res chain seq x y z
N MET A 1 2.59 -3.74 10.29
CA MET A 1 2.08 -3.40 8.94
C MET A 1 0.76 -4.14 8.73
N ARG A 2 -0.26 -3.49 8.15
CA ARG A 2 -1.46 -4.20 7.63
C ARG A 2 -1.16 -4.61 6.18
N CYS A 3 -1.50 -5.83 5.79
CA CYS A 3 -1.33 -6.29 4.41
C CYS A 3 -2.29 -5.53 3.47
N TYR A 4 -1.94 -5.30 2.22
CA TYR A 4 -2.82 -4.64 1.24
C TYR A 4 -4.15 -5.40 1.04
N TYR A 5 -4.12 -6.73 1.14
CA TYR A 5 -5.32 -7.56 1.15
C TYR A 5 -6.23 -7.26 2.35
N GLU A 6 -5.68 -7.07 3.55
CA GLU A 6 -6.46 -6.68 4.74
C GLU A 6 -7.03 -5.27 4.61
N VAL A 7 -6.28 -4.34 4.02
CA VAL A 7 -6.75 -2.96 3.77
C VAL A 7 -7.94 -2.95 2.83
N LEU A 8 -7.88 -3.72 1.74
CA LEU A 8 -9.03 -3.90 0.84
C LEU A 8 -10.14 -4.76 1.46
N CYS A 9 -9.89 -5.43 2.60
CA CYS A 9 -10.78 -6.42 3.20
C CYS A 9 -11.11 -7.54 2.18
N ALA A 10 -10.05 -8.04 1.53
CA ALA A 10 -10.09 -9.10 0.54
C ALA A 10 -9.13 -10.23 0.93
N GLU A 11 -9.39 -11.42 0.41
CA GLU A 11 -8.48 -12.55 0.61
C GLU A 11 -7.26 -12.45 -0.33
N PRO A 12 -6.08 -12.99 0.05
CA PRO A 12 -4.93 -13.10 -0.84
C PRO A 12 -5.18 -13.98 -2.06
N SER A 13 -6.20 -14.86 -2.00
CA SER A 13 -6.71 -15.67 -3.11
C SER A 13 -7.74 -14.92 -3.99
N ALA A 14 -8.09 -13.68 -3.65
CA ALA A 14 -9.11 -12.92 -4.38
C ALA A 14 -8.69 -12.67 -5.83
N THR A 15 -9.66 -12.81 -6.73
CA THR A 15 -9.52 -12.48 -8.14
C THR A 15 -9.46 -10.96 -8.34
N PRO A 16 -8.89 -10.46 -9.45
CA PRO A 16 -8.84 -9.02 -9.72
C PRO A 16 -10.23 -8.36 -9.72
N ASP A 17 -11.27 -9.10 -10.12
CA ASP A 17 -12.66 -8.60 -10.09
C ASP A 17 -13.18 -8.43 -8.65
N GLU A 18 -12.88 -9.37 -7.77
CA GLU A 18 -13.22 -9.27 -6.34
C GLU A 18 -12.44 -8.14 -5.66
N LEU A 19 -11.13 -8.01 -5.92
CA LEU A 19 -10.32 -6.89 -5.44
C LEU A 19 -10.90 -5.54 -5.88
N LYS A 20 -11.34 -5.43 -7.13
CA LYS A 20 -11.98 -4.22 -7.66
C LYS A 20 -13.30 -3.89 -6.96
N LYS A 21 -14.10 -4.91 -6.61
CA LYS A 21 -15.33 -4.73 -5.83
C LYS A 21 -15.04 -4.27 -4.42
N CYS A 22 -14.05 -4.89 -3.77
CA CYS A 22 -13.60 -4.54 -2.43
C CYS A 22 -13.06 -3.11 -2.36
N TYR A 23 -12.18 -2.72 -3.28
CA TYR A 23 -11.68 -1.35 -3.43
C TYR A 23 -12.84 -0.35 -3.55
N ARG A 24 -13.79 -0.58 -4.46
CA ARG A 24 -14.93 0.33 -4.64
C ARG A 24 -15.78 0.48 -3.38
N LYS A 25 -16.00 -0.60 -2.63
CA LYS A 25 -16.72 -0.56 -1.36
C LYS A 25 -15.98 0.26 -0.31
N GLN A 26 -14.66 0.05 -0.17
CA GLN A 26 -13.86 0.76 0.82
C GLN A 26 -13.67 2.24 0.46
N ALA A 27 -13.42 2.54 -0.81
CA ALA A 27 -13.32 3.91 -1.32
C ALA A 27 -14.59 4.71 -1.04
N LEU A 28 -15.77 4.12 -1.26
CA LEU A 28 -17.06 4.76 -0.94
C LEU A 28 -17.30 4.92 0.56
N ARG A 29 -16.83 3.97 1.36
CA ARG A 29 -16.96 3.98 2.82
C ARG A 29 -16.08 5.05 3.47
N HIS A 30 -14.87 5.25 2.95
CA HIS A 30 -13.89 6.22 3.44
C HIS A 30 -13.85 7.52 2.63
N HIS A 31 -14.77 7.71 1.67
CA HIS A 31 -14.78 8.89 0.81
C HIS A 31 -14.92 10.18 1.64
N PRO A 32 -14.12 11.23 1.36
CA PRO A 32 -14.13 12.48 2.13
C PRO A 32 -15.51 13.16 2.13
N ASP A 33 -16.26 13.05 1.02
CA ASP A 33 -17.64 13.58 0.89
C ASP A 33 -18.60 13.00 1.93
N LYS A 34 -18.47 11.71 2.26
CA LYS A 34 -19.37 11.04 3.22
C LYS A 34 -18.91 11.15 4.66
N ASN A 35 -17.62 11.40 4.88
CA ASN A 35 -16.99 11.43 6.20
C ASN A 35 -16.60 12.85 6.64
N GLY A 36 -17.07 13.87 5.93
CA GLY A 36 -16.82 15.28 6.22
C GLY A 36 -15.34 15.66 6.24
N GLY A 37 -14.50 14.96 5.47
CA GLY A 37 -13.05 15.20 5.42
C GLY A 37 -12.30 14.83 6.71
N SER A 38 -12.80 13.86 7.48
CA SER A 38 -12.10 13.37 8.67
C SER A 38 -10.70 12.83 8.31
N GLU A 39 -9.66 13.23 9.05
CA GLU A 39 -8.26 12.78 8.83
C GLU A 39 -8.14 11.25 8.87
N GLU A 40 -8.90 10.58 9.75
CA GLU A 40 -8.94 9.10 9.77
C GLU A 40 -9.50 8.50 8.48
N ALA A 41 -10.52 9.12 7.88
CA ALA A 41 -11.10 8.65 6.63
C ALA A 41 -10.13 8.90 5.46
N GLU A 42 -9.44 10.04 5.46
CA GLU A 42 -8.39 10.35 4.47
C GLU A 42 -7.22 9.36 4.57
N ALA A 43 -6.71 9.10 5.77
CA ALA A 43 -5.64 8.12 6.00
C ALA A 43 -6.07 6.72 5.50
N ARG A 44 -7.29 6.28 5.84
CA ARG A 44 -7.83 4.99 5.37
C ARG A 44 -8.04 4.95 3.86
N PHE A 45 -8.49 6.05 3.26
CA PHE A 45 -8.67 6.15 1.82
C PHE A 45 -7.33 6.05 1.09
N LYS A 46 -6.29 6.68 1.62
CA LYS A 46 -4.93 6.59 1.09
C LYS A 46 -4.38 5.17 1.19
N GLU A 47 -4.53 4.51 2.34
CA GLU A 47 -4.16 3.10 2.51
C GLU A 47 -4.86 2.22 1.44
N VAL A 48 -6.16 2.43 1.22
CA VAL A 48 -6.97 1.69 0.23
C VAL A 48 -6.51 1.95 -1.22
N GLN A 49 -6.08 3.17 -1.54
CA GLN A 49 -5.53 3.51 -2.85
C GLN A 49 -4.21 2.79 -3.09
N GLU A 50 -3.26 2.89 -2.16
CA GLU A 50 -1.96 2.22 -2.27
C GLU A 50 -2.11 0.69 -2.40
N ALA A 51 -3.02 0.11 -1.62
CA ALA A 51 -3.33 -1.31 -1.71
C ALA A 51 -3.91 -1.71 -3.08
N TRP A 52 -4.76 -0.86 -3.66
CA TRP A 52 -5.34 -1.12 -4.98
C TRP A 52 -4.30 -0.97 -6.08
N GLU A 53 -3.43 0.04 -6.06
CA GLU A 53 -2.38 0.20 -7.08
C GLU A 53 -1.51 -1.06 -7.15
N ALA A 54 -0.97 -1.50 -6.01
CA ALA A 54 -0.13 -2.69 -5.94
C ALA A 54 -0.86 -4.00 -6.33
N LEU A 55 -2.15 -4.14 -6.02
CA LEU A 55 -2.89 -5.40 -6.24
C LEU A 55 -3.68 -5.44 -7.56
N SER A 56 -3.92 -4.29 -8.19
CA SER A 56 -4.74 -4.18 -9.41
C SER A 56 -4.03 -4.75 -10.63
N ASP A 57 -2.71 -4.54 -10.72
CA ASP A 57 -1.90 -5.05 -11.80
C ASP A 57 -1.26 -6.38 -11.41
N PRO A 58 -1.38 -7.44 -12.23
CA PRO A 58 -0.81 -8.74 -11.91
C PRO A 58 0.72 -8.70 -11.74
N LYS A 59 1.40 -7.77 -12.43
CA LYS A 59 2.86 -7.63 -12.31
C LYS A 59 3.24 -6.98 -10.98
N GLU A 60 2.55 -5.90 -10.60
CA GLU A 60 2.78 -5.23 -9.32
C GLU A 60 2.38 -6.12 -8.15
N ARG A 61 1.30 -6.90 -8.30
CA ARG A 61 0.85 -7.87 -7.29
C ARG A 61 1.89 -8.95 -7.06
N ALA A 62 2.48 -9.47 -8.13
CA ALA A 62 3.55 -10.47 -8.03
C ALA A 62 4.78 -9.88 -7.32
N TRP A 63 5.17 -8.65 -7.66
CA TRP A 63 6.27 -7.96 -6.98
C TRP A 63 5.97 -7.73 -5.50
N TYR A 64 4.76 -7.25 -5.18
CA TYR A 64 4.31 -7.05 -3.81
C TYR A 64 4.32 -8.36 -3.04
N ASP A 65 3.80 -9.47 -3.60
CA ASP A 65 3.74 -10.75 -2.91
C ASP A 65 5.13 -11.32 -2.62
N ASP A 66 6.07 -11.17 -3.56
CA ASP A 66 7.49 -11.56 -3.42
C ASP A 66 8.20 -10.73 -2.34
N HIS A 67 7.92 -9.43 -2.28
CA HIS A 67 8.54 -8.52 -1.31
C HIS A 67 7.72 -8.33 -0.04
N ARG A 68 6.54 -8.94 0.10
CA ARG A 68 5.60 -8.65 1.20
C ARG A 68 6.24 -8.94 2.55
N GLU A 69 6.97 -10.05 2.68
CA GLU A 69 7.56 -10.44 3.95
C GLU A 69 8.69 -9.47 4.35
N SER A 70 9.42 -8.93 3.38
CA SER A 70 10.43 -7.89 3.58
C SER A 70 9.76 -6.57 4.01
N ILE A 71 8.75 -6.11 3.26
CA ILE A 71 7.95 -4.90 3.57
C ILE A 71 7.32 -4.99 4.97
N LEU A 72 6.72 -6.13 5.32
CA LEU A 72 6.05 -6.35 6.60
C LEU A 72 7.03 -6.50 7.78
N ARG A 73 8.24 -7.00 7.54
CA ARG A 73 9.32 -7.08 8.53
C ARG A 73 9.98 -5.74 8.80
N GLY A 74 9.70 -4.72 7.98
CA GLY A 74 10.30 -3.38 8.08
C GLY A 74 11.59 -3.22 7.27
N GLU A 75 11.95 -4.23 6.47
CA GLU A 75 12.96 -4.12 5.43
C GLU A 75 12.24 -3.59 4.17
N ALA A 76 12.11 -2.27 4.08
CA ALA A 76 11.54 -1.68 2.87
C ALA A 76 12.38 -2.10 1.64
N PRO A 77 11.78 -2.67 0.57
CA PRO A 77 12.46 -2.87 -0.70
C PRO A 77 12.65 -1.49 -1.35
N GLY A 78 13.70 -0.79 -0.93
CA GLY A 78 13.90 0.62 -1.27
C GLY A 78 14.88 1.40 -0.39
N GLN A 79 15.68 0.75 0.45
CA GLN A 79 16.90 1.34 1.02
C GLN A 79 18.11 0.51 0.56
N GLY A 80 18.37 0.57 -0.74
CA GLY A 80 19.46 -0.14 -1.41
C GLY A 80 19.77 0.52 -2.74
N GLY A 81 19.99 1.84 -2.69
CA GLY A 81 20.32 2.67 -3.84
C GLY A 81 21.25 3.80 -3.43
N GLY A 82 22.52 3.45 -3.16
CA GLY A 82 23.66 4.36 -3.26
C GLY A 82 24.12 5.05 -1.97
N GLU A 83 25.06 4.42 -1.28
CA GLU A 83 26.12 5.14 -0.58
C GLU A 83 26.82 6.13 -1.52
N GLY A 84 27.04 7.36 -1.04
CA GLY A 84 27.72 8.43 -1.75
C GLY A 84 28.18 9.54 -0.80
N GLY A 85 29.04 9.16 0.15
CA GLY A 85 30.06 10.03 0.76
C GLY A 85 29.60 11.32 1.42
N GLY A 86 29.25 11.25 2.70
CA GLY A 86 29.46 12.39 3.61
C GLY A 86 30.97 12.52 3.84
N GLU A 87 31.59 13.49 3.18
CA GLU A 87 32.98 13.88 3.44
C GLU A 87 33.02 14.72 4.72
N GLU A 88 33.61 14.16 5.76
CA GLU A 88 34.10 14.90 6.92
C GLU A 88 35.45 15.55 6.58
N ALA A 89 35.63 16.81 7.00
CA ALA A 89 36.80 17.32 7.73
C ALA A 89 37.16 18.78 7.37
N SER A 90 37.05 19.63 8.38
CA SER A 90 38.01 20.66 8.81
C SER A 90 38.89 21.37 7.76
N ALA A 91 38.71 22.69 7.68
CA ALA A 91 39.80 23.66 7.52
C ALA A 91 39.44 24.96 8.27
#